data_AF-Q9YEV9-F1
#
_entry.id   AF-Q9YEV9-F1
#
_cell.length_a   1.000
_cell.length_b   1.000
_cell.length_c   1.000
_cell.angle_alpha   90.00
_cell.angle_beta   90.00
_cell.angle_gamma   90.00
#
_symmetry.space_group_name_H-M   'P 1'
#
loop_
_entity.id
_entity.type
_entity.pdbx_description
1 polymer ?
#
loop_
_entity_poly.entity_id
_entity_poly.type
_entity_poly.pdbx_seq_one_letter_code
_entity_poly.pdbx_strand_id
1 'polypeptide(L)' 'MSEIEGIVKSGVIIPLKPLTELEGKKIKIKIVDAESVDAEKLYSYLRLLREGEDARDFFKI' A
#
# COMPACT_ATOMS: atom_id res chain seq x y z
N MET A 1 -2.11 18.70 -17.01
CA MET A 1 -1.58 17.63 -16.14
C MET A 1 -2.74 16.72 -15.79
N SER A 2 -2.61 15.41 -15.99
CA SER A 2 -3.68 14.47 -15.69
C SER A 2 -3.76 14.23 -14.18
N GLU A 3 -4.98 14.22 -13.64
CA GLU A 3 -5.28 13.84 -12.26
C GLU A 3 -6.01 12.50 -12.25
N ILE A 4 -5.57 11.58 -11.40
CA ILE A 4 -6.19 10.27 -11.21
C ILE A 4 -6.49 10.01 -9.74
N GLU A 5 -7.43 9.12 -9.48
CA GLU A 5 -7.74 8.65 -8.13
C GLU A 5 -7.02 7.33 -7.86
N GLY A 6 -6.58 7.14 -6.62
CA GLY A 6 -5.92 5.91 -6.18
C GLY A 6 -6.19 5.61 -4.72
N ILE A 7 -5.94 4.37 -4.34
CA ILE A 7 -6.01 3.89 -2.95
C ILE A 7 -4.63 3.47 -2.47
N VAL A 8 -4.35 3.66 -1.18
CA VAL A 8 -3.15 3.11 -0.55
C VAL A 8 -3.52 1.79 0.10
N LYS A 9 -2.86 0.70 -0.28
CA LYS A 9 -3.06 -0.62 0.31
C LYS A 9 -1.70 -1.28 0.52
N SER A 10 -1.42 -1.74 1.74
CA SER A 10 -0.16 -2.44 2.08
C SER A 10 1.12 -1.69 1.63
N GLY A 11 1.10 -0.36 1.70
CA GLY A 11 2.24 0.49 1.31
C GLY A 11 2.41 0.73 -0.19
N VAL A 12 1.51 0.23 -1.05
CA VAL A 12 1.49 0.54 -2.50
C VAL A 12 0.31 1.43 -2.86
N ILE A 13 0.52 2.32 -3.85
CA ILE A 13 -0.54 3.15 -4.43
C ILE A 13 -1.14 2.40 -5.62
N ILE A 14 -2.42 2.05 -5.52
CA ILE A 14 -3.18 1.37 -6.57
C ILE A 14 -4.05 2.41 -7.27
N PRO A 15 -3.80 2.73 -8.55
CA PRO A 15 -4.66 3.64 -9.30
C PRO A 15 -6.01 2.98 -9.58
N LEU A 16 -7.10 3.74 -9.47
CA LEU A 16 -8.45 3.25 -9.76
C LEU A 16 -8.75 3.12 -11.26
N LYS A 17 -7.87 3.66 -12.11
CA LYS A 17 -7.97 3.58 -13.57
C LYS A 17 -6.65 3.07 -14.16
N PRO A 18 -6.69 2.31 -15.26
CA PRO A 18 -5.48 1.91 -15.98
C PRO A 18 -4.61 3.11 -16.35
N LEU A 19 -3.29 2.97 -16.14
CA LEU A 19 -2.30 4.00 -16.44
C LEU A 19 -1.66 3.85 -17.83
N THR A 20 -2.20 3.00 -18.70
CA THR A 20 -1.58 2.63 -20.00
C THR A 20 -1.30 3.85 -20.88
N GLU A 21 -2.15 4.87 -20.85
CA GLU A 21 -1.95 6.11 -21.63
C GLU A 21 -1.12 7.19 -20.89
N LEU A 22 -0.73 6.92 -19.65
CA LEU A 22 -0.06 7.83 -18.71
C LEU A 22 1.41 7.46 -18.45
N GLU A 23 1.91 6.39 -19.08
CA GLU A 23 3.31 5.99 -18.99
C GLU A 23 4.24 7.12 -19.45
N GLY A 24 5.30 7.39 -18.67
CA GLY A 24 6.27 8.46 -18.93
C GLY A 24 5.77 9.89 -18.67
N LYS A 25 4.50 10.09 -18.29
CA LYS A 25 3.92 11.42 -18.00
C LYS A 25 3.94 11.70 -16.49
N LYS A 26 4.12 12.98 -16.13
CA LYS A 26 3.87 13.43 -14.75
C LYS A 26 2.36 13.52 -14.50
N ILE A 27 1.88 12.81 -13.48
CA ILE A 27 0.47 12.77 -13.07
C ILE A 27 0.32 13.25 -11.63
N LYS A 28 -0.85 13.81 -11.32
CA LYS A 28 -1.30 14.02 -9.94
C LYS A 28 -2.15 12.81 -9.53
N ILE A 29 -1.90 12.27 -8.34
CA ILE A 29 -2.71 11.19 -7.78
C ILE A 29 -3.43 11.73 -6.53
N LYS A 30 -4.76 11.66 -6.54
CA LYS A 30 -5.61 11.94 -5.39
C LYS A 30 -5.88 10.64 -4.65
N ILE A 31 -5.40 10.53 -3.42
CA ILE A 31 -5.68 9.37 -2.56
C ILE A 31 -7.11 9.52 -2.05
N VAL A 32 -8.00 8.62 -2.46
CA VAL A 32 -9.41 8.61 -2.04
C VAL A 32 -9.65 7.68 -0.86
N ASP A 33 -8.79 6.69 -0.68
CA ASP A 33 -8.84 5.76 0.44
C ASP A 33 -7.43 5.29 0.80
N ALA A 34 -7.23 4.97 2.07
CA ALA A 34 -5.97 4.43 2.56
C ALA A 34 -6.31 3.34 3.59
N GLU A 35 -6.04 2.09 3.22
CA GLU A 35 -6.08 0.98 4.16
C GLU A 35 -4.99 1.22 5.21
N SER A 36 -5.43 1.61 6.40
CA SER A 36 -4.53 1.81 7.53
C SER A 36 -3.87 0.48 7.84
N VAL A 37 -2.55 0.42 7.69
CA VAL A 37 -1.79 -0.65 8.34
C VAL A 37 -1.99 -0.45 9.83
N ASP A 38 -2.66 -1.39 10.47
CA ASP A 38 -2.82 -1.41 11.92
C ASP A 38 -1.43 -1.38 12.56
N ALA A 39 -1.13 -0.28 13.27
CA ALA A 39 0.17 -0.03 13.85
C ALA A 39 0.57 -1.13 14.84
N GLU A 40 -0.40 -1.72 15.54
CA GLU A 40 -0.15 -2.84 16.46
C GLU A 40 0.20 -4.11 15.69
N LYS A 41 -0.46 -4.37 14.56
CA LYS A 41 -0.13 -5.51 13.71
C LYS A 41 1.26 -5.37 13.09
N LEU A 42 1.61 -4.18 12.60
CA LEU A 42 2.95 -3.91 12.06
C LEU A 42 4.02 -4.05 13.14
N TYR A 43 3.78 -3.48 14.32
CA TYR A 43 4.71 -3.60 15.45
C TYR A 43 4.93 -5.07 15.85
N SER A 44 3.85 -5.84 15.94
CA SER A 44 3.91 -7.27 16.27
C SER A 44 4.63 -8.07 15.19
N TYR A 45 4.37 -7.79 13.91
CA TYR A 45 5.10 -8.38 12.79
C TYR A 45 6.62 -8.07 12.85
N LEU A 46 6.99 -6.81 13.06
CA LEU A 46 8.39 -6.40 13.19
C LEU A 46 9.07 -7.03 14.41
N ARG A 47 8.33 -7.19 15.51
CA ARG A 47 8.81 -7.88 16.71
C ARG A 47 9.10 -9.35 16.43
N LEU A 48 8.17 -10.07 15.79
CA LEU A 48 8.36 -11.48 15.42
C LEU A 48 9.57 -11.67 14.50
N LEU A 49 9.72 -10.83 13.48
CA LEU A 49 10.89 -10.84 12.61
C LEU A 49 12.20 -10.61 13.38
N ARG A 50 12.20 -9.74 14.40
CA ARG A 50 13.38 -9.47 15.24
C ARG A 50 13.73 -10.66 16.13
N GLU A 51 12.74 -11.41 16.57
CA GLU A 51 12.88 -12.61 17.40
C GLU A 51 13.27 -13.85 16.57
N GLY A 52 13.36 -13.71 15.24
CA GLY A 52 13.70 -14.81 14.32
C GLY A 52 12.51 -15.72 14.02
N GLU A 53 11.30 -15.28 14.34
CA GLU A 53 10.07 -16.02 14.09
C GLU A 53 9.53 -15.75 12.67
N ASP A 54 8.92 -16.77 12.10
CA ASP A 54 8.30 -16.70 10.78
C ASP A 54 6.94 -16.00 10.86
N ALA A 55 6.91 -14.73 10.46
CA ALA A 55 5.71 -13.90 10.48
C ALA A 55 4.95 -13.87 9.14
N ARG A 56 5.20 -14.83 8.23
CA ARG A 56 4.57 -14.88 6.88
C ARG A 56 3.04 -14.93 6.91
N ASP A 57 2.45 -15.39 8.00
CA ASP A 57 0.99 -15.51 8.14
C ASP A 57 0.33 -14.32 8.84
N PHE A 58 1.12 -13.35 9.33
CA PHE A 58 0.62 -12.27 10.19
C PHE A 58 -0.35 -11.30 9.48
N PHE A 59 -0.35 -11.31 8.15
CA PHE A 59 -1.23 -10.51 7.29
C PHE A 59 -2.07 -11.35 6.31
N LYS A 60 -2.12 -12.68 6.49
CA LYS A 60 -3.04 -13.51 5.70
C LYS A 60 -4.45 -13.41 6.30
N ILE A 61 -5.41 -13.04 5.44
CA ILE A 61 -6.85 -12.96 5.73
C ILE A 61 -7.41 -14.38 5.88
#